data_AF-A0A1F9YPD1-F1
#
_entry.id   AF-A0A1F9YPD1-F1
#
_cell.length_a   1.000
_cell.length_b   1.000
_cell.length_c   1.000
_cell.angle_alpha   90.00
_cell.angle_beta   90.00
_cell.angle_gamma   90.00
#
_symmetry.space_group_name_H-M   'P 1'
#
loop_
_entity.id
_entity.type
_entity.pdbx_description
1 polymer ?
#
loop_
_entity_poly.entity_id
_entity_poly.type
_entity_poly.pdbx_seq_one_letter_code
_entity_poly.pdbx_strand_id
1 'polypeptide(L)'
;METLLDWLNLRTFTAVAALTSVVFLAVTFQDQSRNWYRRWRYAAQTEKTSLAATIESDLEAKASLKLRYLHQEVSLDISRAVAEGFPVAPLQATADGLLQLDTPALRSQGIDRLQKLRLTIPRKKPILRVLNDEDDEETPTPNARTAPRARTRPR
;
A
#
# COMPACT_ATOMS: atom_id res chain seq x y z
N MET A 1 49.56 -49.81 38.89
CA MET A 1 49.96 -48.82 39.91
C MET A 1 49.92 -47.46 39.23
N GLU A 2 48.85 -46.69 39.44
CA GLU A 2 48.84 -45.28 39.03
C GLU A 2 49.86 -44.54 39.90
N THR A 3 50.69 -43.72 39.28
CA THR A 3 51.80 -43.07 40.00
C THR A 3 51.28 -41.82 40.72
N LEU A 4 51.90 -41.46 41.85
CA LEU A 4 51.59 -40.21 42.58
C LEU A 4 51.62 -38.96 41.67
N LEU A 5 52.42 -39.01 40.60
CA LEU A 5 52.51 -37.99 39.56
C LEU A 5 51.22 -37.87 38.72
N ASP A 6 50.55 -38.98 38.39
CA ASP A 6 49.32 -38.96 37.58
C ASP A 6 48.16 -38.30 38.34
N TRP A 7 48.06 -38.56 39.64
CA TRP A 7 47.05 -37.93 40.51
C TRP A 7 47.28 -36.42 40.70
N LEU A 8 48.56 -36.02 40.81
CA LEU A 8 48.93 -34.62 40.97
C LEU A 8 48.70 -33.84 39.67
N ASN A 9 49.04 -34.45 38.53
CA ASN A 9 48.74 -33.92 37.20
C ASN A 9 47.23 -33.80 36.96
N LEU A 10 46.44 -34.82 37.31
CA LEU A 10 44.98 -34.75 37.17
C LEU A 10 44.41 -33.57 37.96
N ARG A 11 44.85 -33.36 39.21
CA ARG A 11 44.41 -32.22 40.03
C ARG A 11 44.81 -30.88 39.45
N THR A 12 46.05 -30.72 38.98
CA THR A 12 46.49 -29.46 38.37
C THR A 12 45.75 -29.18 37.08
N PHE A 13 45.51 -30.19 36.23
CA PHE A 13 44.70 -30.03 35.02
C PHE A 13 43.25 -29.66 35.33
N THR A 14 42.62 -30.29 36.34
CA THR A 14 41.25 -29.89 36.74
C THR A 14 41.20 -28.47 37.30
N ALA A 15 42.20 -28.05 38.07
CA ALA A 15 42.28 -26.68 38.58
C ALA A 15 42.47 -25.66 37.46
N VAL A 16 43.35 -25.96 36.49
CA VAL A 16 43.55 -25.12 35.30
C VAL A 16 42.29 -25.06 34.45
N ALA A 17 41.62 -26.19 34.20
CA ALA A 17 40.37 -26.24 33.45
C ALA A 17 39.24 -25.46 34.15
N ALA A 18 39.15 -25.55 35.48
CA ALA A 18 38.20 -24.75 36.25
C ALA A 18 38.48 -23.25 36.10
N LEU A 19 39.76 -22.83 36.24
CA LEU A 19 40.14 -21.42 36.08
C LEU A 19 39.85 -20.89 34.67
N THR A 20 40.18 -21.65 33.63
CA THR A 20 39.91 -21.23 32.25
C THR A 20 38.41 -21.16 31.96
N SER A 21 37.62 -22.10 32.50
CA SER A 21 36.16 -22.06 32.37
C SER A 21 35.55 -20.82 33.02
N VAL A 22 36.03 -20.42 34.21
CA VAL A 22 35.57 -19.22 34.92
C VAL A 22 35.91 -17.94 34.15
N VAL A 23 37.13 -17.85 33.61
CA VAL A 23 37.52 -16.69 32.79
C VAL A 23 36.67 -16.60 31.54
N PHE A 24 36.41 -17.72 30.85
CA PHE A 24 35.56 -17.73 29.66
C PHE A 24 34.11 -17.31 29.98
N LEU A 25 33.57 -17.77 31.11
CA LEU A 25 32.23 -17.40 31.59
C LEU A 25 32.15 -15.90 31.91
N ALA A 26 33.19 -15.33 32.52
CA ALA A 26 33.26 -13.90 32.81
C ALA A 26 33.29 -13.05 31.53
N VAL A 27 34.07 -13.45 30.52
CA VAL A 27 34.14 -12.75 29.23
C VAL A 27 32.81 -12.80 28.50
N THR A 28 32.19 -13.97 28.41
CA THR A 28 30.89 -14.12 27.75
C THR A 28 29.78 -13.32 28.43
N PHE A 29 29.79 -13.23 29.77
CA PHE A 29 28.83 -12.40 30.51
C PHE A 29 29.01 -10.90 30.24
N GLN A 30 30.26 -10.42 30.14
CA GLN A 30 30.55 -9.05 29.77
C GLN A 30 30.12 -8.72 28.33
N ASP A 31 30.33 -9.64 27.39
CA ASP A 31 29.89 -9.45 26.01
C ASP A 31 28.37 -9.50 25.86
N GLN A 32 27.68 -10.38 26.59
CA GLN A 32 26.22 -10.45 26.57
C GLN A 32 25.58 -9.17 27.10
N SER A 33 26.08 -8.61 28.20
CA SER A 33 25.58 -7.34 28.76
C SER A 33 25.85 -6.15 27.82
N ARG A 34 27.02 -6.10 27.19
CA ARG A 34 27.35 -5.09 26.16
C ARG A 34 26.45 -5.21 24.92
N ASN A 35 26.23 -6.43 24.44
CA ASN A 35 25.39 -6.69 23.27
C ASN A 35 23.92 -6.40 23.54
N TRP A 36 23.44 -6.74 24.75
CA TRP A 36 22.10 -6.40 25.20
C TRP A 36 21.92 -4.87 25.24
N TYR A 37 22.83 -4.15 25.89
CA TYR A 37 22.78 -2.69 25.96
C TYR A 37 22.85 -2.05 24.57
N ARG A 38 23.72 -2.53 23.67
CA ARG A 38 23.81 -2.04 22.29
C ARG A 38 22.50 -2.26 21.52
N ARG A 39 21.90 -3.44 21.61
CA ARG A 39 20.60 -3.74 20.96
C ARG A 39 19.47 -2.88 21.49
N TRP A 40 19.46 -2.62 22.80
CA TRP A 40 18.45 -1.77 23.43
C TRP A 40 18.64 -0.29 23.08
N ARG A 41 19.88 0.22 23.14
CA ARG A 41 20.22 1.62 22.86
C ARG A 41 20.12 1.95 21.37
N TYR A 42 20.50 1.01 20.51
CA TYR A 42 20.48 1.13 19.06
C TYR A 42 19.60 0.02 18.48
N ALA A 43 18.28 0.20 18.62
CA ALA A 43 17.31 -0.69 17.99
C ALA A 43 17.63 -0.79 16.49
N ALA A 44 17.63 -2.02 15.96
CA ALA A 44 18.00 -2.29 14.58
C ALA A 44 17.06 -1.50 13.65
N GLN A 45 17.60 -0.47 12.97
CA GLN A 45 16.81 0.37 12.06
C GLN A 45 16.28 -0.41 10.85
N THR A 46 16.77 -1.64 10.65
CA THR A 46 16.37 -2.57 9.59
C THR A 46 14.90 -2.98 9.65
N GLU A 47 14.28 -3.01 10.85
CA GLU A 47 12.86 -3.37 10.95
C GLU A 47 11.95 -2.24 10.44
N LYS A 48 12.32 -0.98 10.70
CA LYS A 48 11.56 0.19 10.23
C LYS A 48 11.60 0.36 8.71
N THR A 49 12.73 0.02 8.08
CA THR A 49 12.87 0.09 6.62
C THR A 49 12.10 -1.03 5.92
N SER A 50 12.02 -2.22 6.52
CA SER A 50 11.23 -3.32 5.96
C SER A 50 9.73 -3.02 5.90
N LEU A 51 9.18 -2.43 6.97
CA LEU A 51 7.76 -2.03 7.00
C LEU A 51 7.47 -0.89 6.00
N ALA A 52 8.35 0.10 5.90
CA ALA A 52 8.21 1.17 4.91
C ALA A 52 8.21 0.62 3.48
N ALA A 53 9.14 -0.29 3.16
CA ALA A 53 9.20 -0.94 1.85
C ALA A 53 7.93 -1.74 1.53
N THR A 54 7.36 -2.46 2.50
CA THR A 54 6.09 -3.19 2.29
C THR A 54 4.90 -2.26 2.02
N ILE A 55 4.85 -1.11 2.71
CA ILE A 55 3.78 -0.13 2.50
C ILE A 55 3.90 0.51 1.11
N GLU A 56 5.12 0.86 0.69
CA GLU A 56 5.37 1.41 -0.64
C GLU A 56 4.97 0.41 -1.73
N SER A 57 5.36 -0.86 -1.61
CA SER A 57 4.98 -1.90 -2.58
C SER A 57 3.46 -2.11 -2.65
N ASP A 58 2.76 -2.07 -1.51
CA ASP A 58 1.30 -2.22 -1.46
C ASP A 58 0.58 -1.03 -2.11
N LEU A 59 1.07 0.19 -1.90
CA LEU A 59 0.54 1.39 -2.53
C LEU A 59 0.76 1.35 -4.05
N GLU A 60 1.92 0.89 -4.50
CA GLU A 60 2.21 0.70 -5.92
C GLU A 60 1.31 -0.34 -6.58
N ALA A 61 1.09 -1.47 -5.91
CA ALA A 61 0.19 -2.52 -6.38
C ALA A 61 -1.26 -2.02 -6.47
N LYS A 62 -1.74 -1.25 -5.48
CA LYS A 62 -3.08 -0.64 -5.54
C LYS A 62 -3.20 0.34 -6.71
N ALA A 63 -2.16 1.14 -6.96
CA ALA A 63 -2.17 2.09 -8.06
C ALA A 63 -2.19 1.39 -9.43
N SER A 64 -1.43 0.31 -9.62
CA SER A 64 -1.40 -0.45 -10.89
C SER A 64 -2.73 -1.14 -11.15
N LEU A 65 -3.33 -1.74 -10.12
CA LEU A 65 -4.67 -2.32 -10.19
C LEU A 65 -5.72 -1.27 -10.59
N LYS A 66 -5.65 -0.07 -10.02
CA LYS A 66 -6.56 1.03 -10.36
C LYS A 66 -6.46 1.42 -11.84
N LEU A 67 -5.25 1.51 -12.40
CA LEU A 67 -5.06 1.82 -13.81
C LEU A 67 -5.67 0.75 -14.71
N ARG A 68 -5.40 -0.53 -14.42
CA ARG A 68 -5.93 -1.67 -15.19
C ARG A 68 -7.46 -1.74 -15.12
N TYR A 69 -8.02 -1.53 -13.94
CA TYR A 69 -9.47 -1.48 -13.76
C TYR A 69 -10.11 -0.37 -14.57
N LEU A 70 -9.54 0.84 -14.56
CA LEU A 70 -10.04 1.96 -15.36
C LEU A 70 -9.94 1.69 -16.86
N HIS A 71 -8.86 1.06 -17.33
CA HIS A 71 -8.74 0.64 -18.73
C HIS A 71 -9.84 -0.37 -19.10
N GLN A 72 -10.12 -1.35 -18.23
CA GLN A 72 -11.20 -2.30 -18.45
C GLN A 72 -12.57 -1.62 -18.51
N GLU A 73 -12.87 -0.66 -17.62
CA GLU A 73 -14.11 0.12 -17.71
C GLU A 73 -14.22 0.92 -19.02
N VAL A 74 -13.12 1.57 -19.41
CA VAL A 74 -13.06 2.39 -20.63
C VAL A 74 -13.25 1.54 -21.89
N SER A 75 -12.61 0.38 -21.97
CA SER A 75 -12.79 -0.55 -23.09
C SER A 75 -14.21 -1.09 -23.17
N LEU A 76 -14.87 -1.34 -22.04
CA LEU A 76 -16.30 -1.68 -22.01
C LEU A 76 -17.16 -0.53 -22.51
N ASP A 77 -16.92 0.70 -22.06
CA ASP A 77 -17.65 1.89 -22.54
C ASP A 77 -17.42 2.11 -24.05
N ILE A 78 -16.21 1.87 -24.57
CA ILE A 78 -15.90 1.91 -26.00
C ILE A 78 -16.69 0.83 -26.75
N SER A 79 -16.70 -0.41 -26.26
CA SER A 79 -17.43 -1.51 -26.92
C SER A 79 -18.93 -1.23 -27.01
N ARG A 80 -19.52 -0.59 -25.99
CA ARG A 80 -20.90 -0.11 -26.02
C ARG A 80 -21.10 0.97 -27.07
N ALA A 81 -20.20 1.95 -27.15
CA ALA A 81 -20.28 3.00 -28.17
C ALA A 81 -20.12 2.45 -29.60
N VAL A 82 -19.31 1.41 -29.81
CA VAL A 82 -19.22 0.68 -31.09
C VAL A 82 -20.57 0.05 -31.44
N ALA A 83 -21.21 -0.63 -30.48
CA ALA A 83 -22.52 -1.26 -30.69
C ALA A 83 -23.62 -0.23 -30.98
N GLU A 84 -23.49 0.99 -30.47
CA GLU A 84 -24.37 2.13 -30.77
C GLU A 84 -24.06 2.79 -32.14
N GLY A 85 -23.02 2.35 -32.84
CA GLY A 85 -22.66 2.81 -34.19
C GLY A 85 -21.72 4.02 -34.22
N PHE A 86 -21.09 4.38 -33.10
CA PHE A 86 -20.13 5.49 -33.07
C PHE A 86 -18.75 5.11 -33.63
N PRO A 87 -18.03 6.04 -34.30
CA PRO A 87 -16.67 5.80 -34.76
C PRO A 87 -15.66 5.97 -33.61
N VAL A 88 -15.37 4.88 -32.90
CA VAL A 88 -14.53 4.85 -31.68
C VAL A 88 -13.16 4.13 -31.86
N ALA A 89 -12.80 3.70 -33.07
CA ALA A 89 -11.53 3.01 -33.34
C ALA A 89 -10.25 3.71 -32.82
N PRO A 90 -10.04 5.04 -32.98
CA PRO A 90 -8.84 5.69 -32.44
C PRO A 90 -8.83 5.78 -30.91
N LEU A 91 -10.00 5.69 -30.26
CA LEU A 91 -10.12 5.74 -28.80
C LEU A 91 -9.68 4.43 -28.14
N GLN A 92 -9.84 3.29 -28.83
CA GLN A 92 -9.32 2.02 -28.34
C GLN A 92 -7.78 1.99 -28.38
N ALA A 93 -7.17 2.39 -29.51
CA ALA A 93 -5.72 2.42 -29.65
C ALA A 93 -5.04 3.35 -28.63
N THR A 94 -5.68 4.48 -28.30
CA THR A 94 -5.18 5.40 -27.28
C THR A 94 -5.33 4.83 -25.87
N ALA A 95 -6.43 4.15 -25.55
CA ALA A 95 -6.59 3.44 -24.28
C ALA A 95 -5.51 2.36 -24.09
N ASP A 96 -5.23 1.56 -25.12
CA ASP A 96 -4.21 0.51 -25.09
C ASP A 96 -2.79 1.07 -24.98
N GLY A 97 -2.50 2.20 -25.61
CA GLY A 97 -1.24 2.92 -25.44
C GLY A 97 -1.02 3.44 -24.01
N LEU A 98 -2.09 3.78 -23.28
CA LEU A 98 -1.99 4.26 -21.90
C LEU A 98 -1.67 3.14 -20.90
N LEU A 99 -1.93 1.87 -21.22
CA LEU A 99 -1.48 0.73 -20.40
C LEU A 99 0.05 0.64 -20.36
N GLN A 100 0.75 1.11 -21.39
CA GLN A 100 2.22 1.13 -21.41
C GLN A 100 2.81 2.09 -20.38
N LEU A 101 1.99 3.00 -19.82
CA LEU A 101 2.37 3.93 -18.75
C LEU A 101 2.22 3.33 -17.35
N ASP A 102 2.02 2.01 -17.20
CA ASP A 102 2.01 1.31 -15.90
C ASP A 102 3.41 1.18 -15.27
N THR A 103 4.16 2.28 -15.26
CA THR A 103 5.43 2.44 -14.56
C THR A 103 5.25 3.38 -13.37
N PRO A 104 5.98 3.21 -12.25
CA PRO A 104 5.76 3.99 -11.02
C PRO A 104 5.75 5.51 -11.24
N ALA A 105 6.65 6.01 -12.10
CA ALA A 105 6.78 7.45 -12.36
C ALA A 105 5.66 8.06 -13.21
N LEU A 106 5.03 7.28 -14.10
CA LEU A 106 4.08 7.79 -15.10
C LEU A 106 2.63 7.33 -14.87
N ARG A 107 2.40 6.43 -13.91
CA ARG A 107 1.10 5.82 -13.65
C ARG A 107 0.00 6.83 -13.32
N SER A 108 0.32 7.86 -12.54
CA SER A 108 -0.62 8.94 -12.22
C SER A 108 -1.12 9.66 -13.48
N GLN A 109 -0.21 9.97 -14.41
CA GLN A 109 -0.54 10.56 -15.70
C GLN A 109 -1.38 9.61 -16.57
N GLY A 110 -1.09 8.30 -16.52
CA GLY A 110 -1.89 7.27 -17.19
C GLY A 110 -3.34 7.25 -16.70
N ILE A 111 -3.55 7.30 -15.38
CA ILE A 111 -4.88 7.36 -14.76
C ILE A 111 -5.63 8.62 -15.19
N ASP A 112 -5.00 9.79 -15.12
CA ASP A 112 -5.65 11.07 -15.48
C ASP A 112 -6.02 11.11 -16.96
N ARG A 113 -5.17 10.57 -17.85
CA ARG A 113 -5.44 10.49 -19.28
C ARG A 113 -6.57 9.50 -19.60
N LEU A 114 -6.63 8.35 -18.92
CA LEU A 114 -7.74 7.40 -19.07
C LEU A 114 -9.07 8.00 -18.60
N GLN A 115 -9.06 8.76 -17.49
CA GLN A 115 -10.27 9.47 -17.02
C GLN A 115 -10.75 10.52 -18.03
N LYS A 116 -9.82 11.30 -18.61
CA LYS A 116 -10.15 12.26 -19.68
C LYS A 116 -10.73 11.55 -20.90
N LEU A 117 -10.13 10.42 -21.30
CA LEU A 117 -10.61 9.63 -22.43
C LEU A 117 -12.02 9.08 -22.17
N ARG A 118 -12.33 8.67 -20.93
CA ARG A 118 -13.68 8.23 -20.57
C ARG A 118 -14.74 9.31 -20.81
N LEU A 119 -14.42 10.58 -20.59
CA LEU A 119 -15.33 11.70 -20.82
C LEU A 119 -15.53 12.01 -22.30
N THR A 120 -14.58 11.63 -23.16
CA THR A 120 -14.68 11.85 -24.61
C THR A 120 -15.44 10.75 -25.34
N ILE A 121 -15.73 9.62 -24.67
CA ILE A 121 -16.51 8.54 -25.28
C ILE A 121 -17.95 9.04 -25.52
N PRO A 122 -18.43 9.02 -26.78
CA PRO A 122 -19.81 9.39 -27.07
C PRO A 122 -20.76 8.39 -26.41
N ARG A 123 -21.82 8.91 -25.79
CA ARG A 123 -22.87 8.11 -25.15
C ARG A 123 -24.22 8.56 -25.67
N LYS A 124 -25.11 7.61 -25.96
CA LYS A 124 -26.51 7.94 -26.20
C LYS A 124 -27.08 8.66 -24.97
N LYS A 125 -27.66 9.85 -25.17
CA LYS A 125 -28.30 10.59 -24.06
C LYS A 125 -29.37 9.69 -23.46
N PRO A 126 -29.34 9.41 -22.14
CA PRO A 126 -30.42 8.67 -21.52
C PRO A 126 -31.70 9.47 -21.74
N ILE A 127 -32.71 8.83 -22.35
CA ILE A 127 -34.05 9.40 -22.41
C ILE A 127 -34.57 9.37 -20.98
N LEU A 128 -34.34 10.45 -20.24
CA LEU A 128 -35.04 10.71 -19.00
C LEU A 128 -36.50 10.96 -19.38
N ARG A 129 -37.31 9.90 -19.38
CA ARG A 129 -38.76 10.07 -19.25
C ARG A 129 -38.97 10.73 -17.89
N VAL A 130 -39.12 12.05 -17.91
CA VAL A 130 -39.78 12.77 -16.82
C VAL A 130 -41.16 12.14 -16.72
N LEU A 131 -41.42 11.42 -15.63
CA LEU A 131 -42.78 11.12 -15.21
C LEU A 131 -43.40 12.47 -14.86
N ASN A 132 -43.91 13.17 -15.87
CA ASN A 132 -44.98 14.12 -15.65
C ASN A 132 -46.21 13.23 -15.47
N ASP A 133 -46.53 12.93 -14.21
CA ASP A 133 -47.89 12.60 -13.83
C ASP A 133 -48.70 13.87 -14.10
N GLU A 134 -49.33 13.94 -15.28
CA GLU A 134 -50.45 14.83 -15.52
C GLU A 134 -51.66 14.25 -14.78
N ASP A 135 -51.77 14.58 -13.50
CA ASP A 135 -53.04 14.66 -12.77
C ASP A 135 -52.89 15.80 -11.73
N ASP A 136 -53.41 16.96 -12.12
CA ASP A 136 -53.98 18.07 -11.34
C ASP A 136 -53.55 18.27 -9.86
N GLU A 137 -52.84 19.37 -9.56
CA GLU A 137 -53.34 20.51 -8.76
C GLU A 137 -52.23 21.53 -8.40
N GLU A 138 -52.57 22.80 -8.60
CA GLU A 138 -52.05 24.07 -8.02
C GLU A 138 -50.57 24.19 -7.58
N THR A 139 -49.87 25.14 -8.22
CA THR A 139 -48.63 25.74 -7.70
C THR A 139 -48.96 26.77 -6.60
N PRO A 140 -48.08 26.96 -5.58
CA PRO A 140 -47.00 27.93 -5.76
C PRO A 140 -45.64 27.51 -5.15
N THR A 141 -44.57 27.99 -5.77
CA THR A 141 -43.21 27.95 -5.22
C THR A 141 -43.10 28.85 -3.97
N PRO A 142 -42.17 28.58 -3.03
CA PRO A 142 -40.95 29.39 -3.03
C PRO A 142 -39.67 28.70 -2.49
N ASN A 143 -38.55 29.22 -2.98
CA ASN A 143 -37.17 29.04 -2.51
C ASN A 143 -37.00 29.00 -0.98
N ALA A 144 -36.13 28.12 -0.48
CA ALA A 144 -35.01 28.51 0.39
C ALA A 144 -34.02 27.36 0.61
N ARG A 145 -32.79 27.55 0.14
CA ARG A 145 -31.58 26.84 0.58
C ARG A 145 -31.54 26.79 2.11
N THR A 146 -31.63 25.60 2.69
CA THR A 146 -31.26 25.38 4.09
C THR A 146 -29.76 25.08 4.13
N ALA A 147 -28.94 26.08 4.43
CA ALA A 147 -27.51 25.88 4.70
C ALA A 147 -27.33 25.07 6.01
N PRO A 148 -26.34 24.18 6.11
CA PRO A 148 -26.09 23.43 7.34
C PRO A 148 -25.52 24.35 8.42
N ARG A 149 -26.23 24.42 9.55
CA ARG A 149 -25.91 25.21 10.74
C ARG A 149 -24.62 24.69 11.38
N ALA A 150 -23.55 25.50 11.34
CA ALA A 150 -22.30 25.22 12.04
C ALA A 150 -22.57 25.09 13.55
N ARG A 151 -22.25 23.92 14.11
CA ARG A 151 -22.29 23.67 15.56
C ARG A 151 -21.04 24.26 16.20
N THR A 152 -21.19 25.41 16.85
CA THR A 152 -20.25 25.89 17.86
C THR A 152 -20.37 25.01 19.11
N ARG A 153 -19.25 24.41 19.52
CA ARG A 153 -19.11 23.58 20.71
C ARG A 153 -18.93 24.50 21.94
N PRO A 154 -19.68 24.33 23.04
CA PRO A 154 -19.39 25.04 24.28
C PRO A 154 -18.18 24.38 24.99
N ARG A 155 -17.45 25.23 25.72
CA ARG A 155 -16.24 24.94 26.48
C ARG A 155 -16.44 23.88 27.56
#